data_AF-A0AAV6UIH9-F1
#
_entry.id   AF-A0AAV6UIH9-F1
#
_cell.length_a   1.000
_cell.length_b   1.000
_cell.length_c   1.000
_cell.angle_alpha   90.00
_cell.angle_beta   90.00
_cell.angle_gamma   90.00
#
_symmetry.space_group_name_H-M   'P 1'
#
loop_
_entity.id
_entity.type
_entity.pdbx_description
1 polymer ?
#
loop_
_entity_poly.entity_id
_entity_poly.type
_entity_poly.pdbx_seq_one_letter_code
_entity_poly.pdbx_strand_id
1 'polypeptide(L)'
;MGAVWGFCYVIIALGITCVSGNDCNVSLVSPCYNSLVHYEGLGFPLYGQDDSELDDTCRNINDSFDCVNSFVGSCYNQPECDDECVEMITDIGLFSLNTGLKDLQSELCNLQSAMRETYLENYDCLERNADKYAACHNDSQKSQEYMDSMEDPKESLYARCCYLSWYQDCFTNITRDTCSVNATFFVSFSLHKLIGHISQHLCKDSPALCERPPLPIEDIDEEKPDVIDNDIDNSIEDSYNNSSRLGVSVFQLIYLFGHVIFTKHVFAIK
;
A
#
# COMPACT_ATOMS: atom_id res chain seq x y z
N MET A 1 -41.34 3.38 28.67
CA MET A 1 -40.23 4.21 29.17
C MET A 1 -39.52 3.43 30.27
N GLY A 2 -38.50 2.64 29.90
CA GLY A 2 -37.65 1.92 30.85
C GLY A 2 -36.21 2.22 30.49
N ALA A 3 -35.51 2.95 31.38
CA ALA A 3 -34.12 3.32 31.19
C ALA A 3 -33.24 2.10 31.50
N VAL A 4 -32.55 1.58 30.49
CA VAL A 4 -31.51 0.56 30.66
C VAL A 4 -30.21 1.32 30.93
N TRP A 5 -29.86 1.47 32.20
CA TRP A 5 -28.55 1.93 32.62
C TRP A 5 -27.56 0.76 32.49
N GLY A 6 -26.74 0.79 31.44
CA GLY A 6 -25.65 -0.15 31.23
C GLY A 6 -24.52 0.12 32.23
N PHE A 7 -24.32 -0.82 33.16
CA PHE A 7 -23.18 -0.86 34.05
C PHE A 7 -21.90 -1.17 33.25
N CYS A 8 -21.08 -0.15 32.98
CA CYS A 8 -19.65 -0.36 32.74
C CYS A 8 -19.00 -0.73 34.06
N TYR A 9 -18.92 -2.04 34.35
CA TYR A 9 -18.13 -2.54 35.47
C TYR A 9 -16.65 -2.38 35.14
N VAL A 10 -15.99 -1.64 36.02
CA VAL A 10 -14.58 -1.30 36.08
C VAL A 10 -13.74 -2.59 36.21
N ILE A 11 -13.10 -3.02 35.11
CA ILE A 11 -11.94 -3.93 35.14
C ILE A 11 -10.69 -3.08 34.90
N ILE A 12 -10.14 -2.54 35.99
CA ILE A 12 -8.81 -1.91 36.02
C ILE A 12 -7.81 -3.02 36.31
N ALA A 13 -7.19 -3.59 35.28
CA ALA A 13 -5.96 -4.39 35.43
C ALA A 13 -5.19 -4.61 34.13
N LEU A 14 -5.84 -4.47 32.97
CA LEU A 14 -5.17 -4.50 31.66
C LEU A 14 -5.62 -3.23 30.95
N GLY A 15 -4.69 -2.43 30.45
CA GLY A 15 -4.93 -1.11 29.83
C GLY A 15 -5.71 -1.15 28.51
N ILE A 16 -6.81 -1.89 28.47
CA ILE A 16 -7.82 -1.83 27.42
C ILE A 16 -8.63 -0.57 27.71
N THR A 17 -8.22 0.54 27.12
CA THR A 17 -9.07 1.73 27.03
C THR A 17 -10.32 1.34 26.27
N CYS A 18 -11.44 1.17 26.96
CA CYS A 18 -12.75 1.23 26.32
C CYS A 18 -12.88 2.65 25.75
N VAL A 19 -12.53 2.82 24.47
CA VAL A 19 -12.85 4.03 23.73
C VAL A 19 -14.37 4.07 23.66
N SER A 20 -14.96 5.07 24.30
CA SER A 20 -16.38 5.40 24.17
C SER A 20 -16.65 5.63 22.68
N GLY A 21 -17.23 4.63 22.00
CA GLY A 21 -17.36 4.57 20.53
C GLY A 21 -18.40 5.52 19.92
N ASN A 22 -18.56 6.72 20.47
CA ASN A 22 -19.55 7.71 20.03
C ASN A 22 -18.95 9.01 19.49
N ASP A 23 -17.62 9.18 19.55
CA ASP A 23 -16.98 10.37 19.01
C ASP A 23 -16.39 10.04 17.63
N CYS A 24 -16.97 10.64 16.58
CA CYS A 24 -16.50 10.56 15.20
C CYS A 24 -15.25 11.41 14.97
N ASN A 25 -14.24 11.18 15.79
CA ASN A 25 -12.99 11.91 15.79
C ASN A 25 -11.94 11.17 14.96
N VAL A 26 -11.56 11.76 13.82
CA VAL A 26 -10.58 11.21 12.89
C VAL A 26 -9.21 10.98 13.52
N SER A 27 -8.83 11.76 14.53
CA SER A 27 -7.56 11.59 15.25
C SER A 27 -7.45 10.24 15.97
N LEU A 28 -8.58 9.60 16.31
CA LEU A 28 -8.58 8.30 16.99
C LEU A 28 -8.38 7.13 16.02
N VAL A 29 -8.87 7.25 14.77
CA VAL A 29 -8.78 6.19 13.76
C VAL A 29 -7.54 6.33 12.88
N SER A 30 -7.01 7.55 12.72
CA SER A 30 -5.83 7.82 11.87
C SER A 30 -4.62 6.91 12.17
N PRO A 31 -4.25 6.61 13.42
CA PRO A 31 -3.15 5.68 13.69
C PRO A 31 -3.42 4.26 13.18
N CYS A 32 -4.66 3.78 13.28
CA CYS A 32 -5.07 2.47 12.79
C CYS A 32 -5.03 2.42 11.26
N TYR A 33 -5.56 3.46 10.61
CA TYR A 33 -5.51 3.58 9.15
C TYR A 33 -4.06 3.66 8.65
N ASN A 34 -3.23 4.53 9.23
CA ASN A 34 -1.82 4.68 8.88
C ASN A 34 -1.03 3.37 9.08
N SER A 35 -1.36 2.58 10.12
CA SER A 35 -0.79 1.25 10.34
C SER A 35 -1.13 0.32 9.17
N LEU A 36 -2.39 0.25 8.74
CA LEU A 36 -2.79 -0.57 7.58
C LEU A 36 -2.11 -0.11 6.29
N VAL A 37 -2.04 1.19 6.04
CA VAL A 37 -1.36 1.69 4.84
C VAL A 37 0.13 1.44 4.89
N HIS A 38 0.75 1.50 6.08
CA HIS A 38 2.14 1.09 6.23
C HIS A 38 2.33 -0.37 5.80
N TYR A 39 1.49 -1.30 6.26
CA TYR A 39 1.58 -2.71 5.88
C TYR A 39 1.28 -3.00 4.41
N GLU A 40 0.41 -2.20 3.78
CA GLU A 40 0.14 -2.28 2.34
C GLU A 40 1.30 -1.70 1.51
N GLY A 41 1.72 -0.48 1.84
CA GLY A 41 2.77 0.26 1.12
C GLY A 41 4.16 -0.31 1.31
N LEU A 42 4.35 -1.21 2.28
CA LEU A 42 5.55 -2.02 2.35
C LEU A 42 5.62 -3.05 1.24
N GLY A 43 4.51 -3.38 0.54
CA GLY A 43 4.30 -4.25 -0.65
C GLY A 43 4.97 -5.63 -0.66
N PHE A 44 5.76 -5.87 0.38
CA PHE A 44 6.45 -7.04 0.85
C PHE A 44 7.31 -6.65 2.07
N PRO A 45 6.73 -6.28 3.22
CA PRO A 45 7.52 -6.23 4.42
C PRO A 45 7.78 -7.63 4.92
N LEU A 46 8.95 -7.77 5.50
CA LEU A 46 9.26 -8.74 6.51
C LEU A 46 8.26 -8.53 7.67
N TYR A 47 7.20 -9.32 7.70
CA TYR A 47 6.15 -9.29 8.74
C TYR A 47 6.63 -9.85 10.10
N GLY A 48 7.90 -10.24 10.23
CA GLY A 48 8.50 -10.85 11.42
C GLY A 48 9.38 -12.03 11.04
N GLN A 49 10.54 -12.18 11.71
CA GLN A 49 11.53 -13.20 11.35
C GLN A 49 11.19 -14.61 11.83
N ASP A 50 10.32 -14.71 12.82
CA ASP A 50 9.88 -15.94 13.43
C ASP A 50 8.38 -15.91 13.74
N ASP A 51 7.86 -17.02 14.25
CA ASP A 51 6.44 -17.13 14.60
C ASP A 51 5.97 -16.08 15.60
N SER A 52 6.82 -15.70 16.57
CA SER A 52 6.43 -14.74 17.61
C SER A 52 6.30 -13.35 17.04
N GLU A 53 7.30 -12.89 16.29
CA GLU A 53 7.27 -11.58 15.65
C GLU A 53 6.15 -11.51 14.59
N LEU A 54 5.94 -12.59 13.84
CA LEU A 54 4.86 -12.67 12.87
C LEU A 54 3.48 -12.61 13.53
N ASP A 55 3.29 -13.31 14.65
CA ASP A 55 2.03 -13.27 15.42
C ASP A 55 1.73 -11.88 15.99
N ASP A 56 2.76 -11.15 16.42
CA ASP A 56 2.61 -9.78 16.90
C ASP A 56 2.23 -8.83 15.76
N THR A 57 2.87 -8.96 14.59
CA THR A 57 2.47 -8.21 13.39
C THR A 57 1.03 -8.54 12.97
N CYS A 58 0.67 -9.82 12.95
CA CYS A 58 -0.68 -10.28 12.64
C CYS A 58 -1.73 -9.70 13.59
N ARG A 59 -1.42 -9.62 14.89
CA ARG A 59 -2.28 -8.99 15.89
C ARG A 59 -2.44 -7.50 15.62
N ASN A 60 -1.34 -6.79 15.35
CA ASN A 60 -1.39 -5.35 15.05
C ASN A 60 -2.23 -5.05 13.81
N ILE A 61 -2.13 -5.87 12.74
CA ILE A 61 -2.95 -5.70 11.53
C ILE A 61 -4.43 -5.96 11.85
N ASN A 62 -4.75 -7.03 12.60
CA ASN A 62 -6.13 -7.33 13.02
C ASN A 62 -6.73 -6.20 13.86
N ASP A 63 -6.01 -5.75 14.88
CA ASP A 63 -6.44 -4.66 15.76
C ASP A 63 -6.66 -3.36 14.95
N SER A 64 -5.81 -3.11 13.94
CA SER A 64 -5.96 -1.96 13.05
C SER A 64 -7.21 -2.08 12.16
N PHE A 65 -7.49 -3.28 11.61
CA PHE A 65 -8.73 -3.53 10.86
C PHE A 65 -9.98 -3.37 11.75
N ASP A 66 -9.97 -3.93 12.96
CA ASP A 66 -11.08 -3.84 13.89
C ASP A 66 -11.34 -2.39 14.30
N CYS A 67 -10.27 -1.62 14.53
CA CYS A 67 -10.33 -0.19 14.81
C CYS A 67 -11.01 0.60 13.68
N VAL A 68 -10.57 0.44 12.42
CA VAL A 68 -11.17 1.17 11.29
C VAL A 68 -12.62 0.70 11.02
N ASN A 69 -12.91 -0.59 11.16
CA ASN A 69 -14.26 -1.13 10.97
C ASN A 69 -15.22 -0.61 12.04
N SER A 70 -14.76 -0.52 13.28
CA SER A 70 -15.53 0.07 14.39
C SER A 70 -15.83 1.55 14.12
N PHE A 71 -14.83 2.32 13.70
CA PHE A 71 -15.02 3.73 13.33
C PHE A 71 -16.05 3.90 12.20
N VAL A 72 -15.89 3.16 11.10
CA VAL A 72 -16.85 3.21 9.97
C VAL A 72 -18.25 2.80 10.44
N GLY A 73 -18.37 1.71 11.19
CA GLY A 73 -19.66 1.24 11.69
C GLY A 73 -20.37 2.22 12.64
N SER A 74 -19.61 2.89 13.50
CA SER A 74 -20.14 3.88 14.43
C SER A 74 -20.46 5.21 13.78
N CYS A 75 -19.68 5.66 12.80
CA CYS A 75 -19.74 7.03 12.28
C CYS A 75 -20.44 7.18 10.93
N TYR A 76 -20.60 6.10 10.18
CA TYR A 76 -21.26 6.16 8.88
C TYR A 76 -22.73 6.62 9.04
N ASN A 77 -23.07 7.73 8.36
CA ASN A 77 -24.35 8.44 8.42
C ASN A 77 -24.73 9.03 9.79
N GLN A 78 -23.77 9.21 10.71
CA GLN A 78 -24.06 9.93 11.95
C GLN A 78 -24.01 11.45 11.73
N PRO A 79 -24.91 12.22 12.37
CA PRO A 79 -24.92 13.68 12.26
C PRO A 79 -23.69 14.36 12.86
N GLU A 80 -22.95 13.67 13.73
CA GLU A 80 -21.69 14.13 14.33
C GLU A 80 -20.47 13.93 13.41
N CYS A 81 -20.62 13.22 12.30
CA CYS A 81 -19.55 13.01 11.31
C CYS A 81 -19.46 14.26 10.42
N ASP A 82 -18.40 15.04 10.60
CA ASP A 82 -18.06 16.20 9.77
C ASP A 82 -17.41 15.79 8.44
N ASP A 83 -17.02 16.78 7.63
CA ASP A 83 -16.42 16.55 6.31
C ASP A 83 -15.12 15.74 6.41
N GLU A 84 -14.30 15.96 7.45
CA GLU A 84 -13.06 15.20 7.69
C GLU A 84 -13.36 13.72 8.01
N CYS A 85 -14.39 13.47 8.83
CA CYS A 85 -14.87 12.14 9.11
C CYS A 85 -15.39 11.42 7.86
N VAL A 86 -16.16 12.11 7.00
CA VAL A 86 -16.66 11.55 5.73
C VAL A 86 -15.51 11.21 4.78
N GLU A 87 -14.49 12.07 4.68
CA GLU A 87 -13.28 11.82 3.90
C GLU A 87 -12.55 10.57 4.41
N MET A 88 -12.29 10.49 5.72
CA MET A 88 -11.64 9.32 6.33
C MET A 88 -12.42 8.01 6.10
N ILE A 89 -13.75 8.02 6.23
CA ILE A 89 -14.58 6.83 5.92
C ILE A 89 -14.43 6.44 4.43
N THR A 90 -14.40 7.42 3.54
CA THR A 90 -14.21 7.19 2.10
C THR A 90 -12.84 6.57 1.82
N ASP A 91 -11.79 7.09 2.45
CA ASP A 91 -10.42 6.58 2.31
C ASP A 91 -10.27 5.15 2.85
N ILE A 92 -10.87 4.85 4.01
CA ILE A 92 -10.92 3.48 4.56
C ILE A 92 -11.66 2.54 3.60
N GLY A 93 -12.79 3.00 3.04
CA GLY A 93 -13.58 2.23 2.08
C GLY A 93 -12.79 1.93 0.80
N LEU A 94 -12.14 2.95 0.23
CA LEU A 94 -11.30 2.80 -0.97
C LEU A 94 -10.10 1.92 -0.70
N PHE A 95 -9.41 2.08 0.42
CA PHE A 95 -8.33 1.19 0.85
C PHE A 95 -8.81 -0.26 0.94
N SER A 96 -9.96 -0.49 1.57
CA SER A 96 -10.50 -1.86 1.73
C SER A 96 -10.92 -2.51 0.41
N LEU A 97 -11.35 -1.71 -0.58
CA LEU A 97 -11.76 -2.19 -1.90
C LEU A 97 -10.59 -2.38 -2.87
N ASN A 98 -9.55 -1.54 -2.73
CA ASN A 98 -8.41 -1.49 -3.64
C ASN A 98 -7.20 -2.25 -3.09
N THR A 99 -7.28 -2.86 -1.91
CA THR A 99 -6.16 -3.61 -1.34
C THR A 99 -6.59 -5.01 -0.97
N GLY A 100 -5.78 -5.99 -1.36
CA GLY A 100 -5.93 -7.37 -0.93
C GLY A 100 -5.23 -7.67 0.40
N LEU A 101 -4.92 -6.64 1.20
CA LEU A 101 -4.16 -6.79 2.44
C LEU A 101 -4.87 -7.73 3.42
N LYS A 102 -6.20 -7.64 3.52
CA LYS A 102 -6.99 -8.52 4.41
C LYS A 102 -6.91 -9.98 3.98
N ASP A 103 -6.95 -10.26 2.68
CA ASP A 103 -6.83 -11.62 2.15
C ASP A 103 -5.43 -12.18 2.35
N LEU A 104 -4.40 -11.37 2.10
CA LEU A 104 -3.01 -11.73 2.37
C LEU A 104 -2.80 -12.02 3.86
N GLN A 105 -3.29 -11.11 4.71
CA GLN A 105 -3.20 -11.22 6.15
C GLN A 105 -3.89 -12.50 6.65
N SER A 106 -5.09 -12.82 6.15
CA SER A 106 -5.80 -14.04 6.56
C SER A 106 -5.03 -15.32 6.25
N GLU A 107 -4.28 -15.35 5.13
CA GLU A 107 -3.45 -16.51 4.77
C GLU A 107 -2.17 -16.53 5.61
N LEU A 108 -1.45 -15.42 5.70
CA LEU A 108 -0.17 -15.33 6.41
C LEU A 108 -0.30 -15.54 7.93
N CYS A 109 -1.40 -15.06 8.52
CA CYS A 109 -1.65 -15.12 9.96
C CYS A 109 -2.32 -16.42 10.42
N ASN A 110 -2.65 -17.32 9.50
CA ASN A 110 -3.14 -18.64 9.84
C ASN A 110 -1.95 -19.58 10.13
N LEU A 111 -1.85 -20.06 11.37
CA LEU A 111 -0.80 -20.97 11.84
C LEU A 111 -0.68 -22.27 11.02
N GLN A 112 -1.74 -22.68 10.36
CA GLN A 112 -1.78 -23.91 9.55
C GLN A 112 -1.67 -23.65 8.05
N SER A 113 -1.46 -22.41 7.63
CA SER A 113 -1.34 -22.10 6.20
C SER A 113 0.04 -22.48 5.68
N ALA A 114 0.06 -23.06 4.48
CA ALA A 114 1.29 -23.27 3.74
C ALA A 114 2.00 -21.93 3.41
N MET A 115 1.23 -20.83 3.37
CA MET A 115 1.77 -19.50 3.10
C MET A 115 2.66 -19.00 4.23
N ARG A 116 2.23 -19.19 5.49
CA ARG A 116 3.03 -18.85 6.68
C ARG A 116 4.30 -19.67 6.75
N GLU A 117 4.19 -20.99 6.58
CA GLU A 117 5.33 -21.90 6.59
C GLU A 117 6.33 -21.50 5.50
N THR A 118 5.88 -21.30 4.27
CA THR A 118 6.74 -20.89 3.15
C THR A 118 7.41 -19.53 3.40
N TYR A 119 6.70 -18.58 4.00
CA TYR A 119 7.26 -17.27 4.37
C TYR A 119 8.41 -17.43 5.36
N LEU A 120 8.18 -18.10 6.50
CA LEU A 120 9.17 -18.27 7.56
C LEU A 120 10.39 -19.06 7.08
N GLU A 121 10.19 -20.11 6.29
CA GLU A 121 11.28 -20.89 5.70
C GLU A 121 12.19 -20.07 4.75
N ASN A 122 11.66 -19.00 4.15
CA ASN A 122 12.36 -18.19 3.17
C ASN A 122 12.71 -16.78 3.68
N TYR A 123 12.41 -16.48 4.96
CA TYR A 123 12.56 -15.15 5.54
C TYR A 123 13.96 -14.55 5.30
N ASP A 124 15.02 -15.28 5.68
CA ASP A 124 16.41 -14.82 5.53
C ASP A 124 16.75 -14.41 4.10
N CYS A 125 16.18 -15.08 3.10
CA CYS A 125 16.43 -14.72 1.70
C CYS A 125 15.66 -13.48 1.27
N LEU A 126 14.41 -13.38 1.70
CA LEU A 126 13.56 -12.22 1.44
C LEU A 126 14.17 -10.97 2.09
N GLU A 127 14.66 -11.09 3.33
CA GLU A 127 15.28 -9.99 4.07
C GLU A 127 16.53 -9.44 3.38
N ARG A 128 17.40 -10.31 2.87
CA ARG A 128 18.58 -9.89 2.11
C ARG A 128 18.28 -9.11 0.83
N ASN A 129 17.04 -9.16 0.35
CA ASN A 129 16.59 -8.41 -0.83
C ASN A 129 15.72 -7.20 -0.47
N ALA A 130 15.56 -6.86 0.81
CA ALA A 130 14.73 -5.74 1.27
C ALA A 130 15.04 -4.42 0.56
N ASP A 131 16.33 -4.08 0.38
CA ASP A 131 16.73 -2.84 -0.31
C ASP A 131 16.29 -2.82 -1.78
N LYS A 132 16.27 -3.97 -2.45
CA LYS A 132 15.82 -4.06 -3.85
C LYS A 132 14.31 -3.95 -3.96
N TYR A 133 13.57 -4.55 -3.01
CA TYR A 133 12.13 -4.36 -2.92
C TYR A 133 11.76 -2.90 -2.63
N ALA A 134 12.52 -2.23 -1.76
CA ALA A 134 12.37 -0.81 -1.49
C ALA A 134 12.58 0.04 -2.75
N ALA A 135 13.51 -0.34 -3.64
CA ALA A 135 13.69 0.32 -4.93
C ALA A 135 12.45 0.15 -5.84
N CYS A 136 11.89 -1.07 -5.95
CA CYS A 136 10.63 -1.29 -6.68
C CYS A 136 9.49 -0.41 -6.14
N HIS A 137 9.43 -0.20 -4.82
CA HIS A 137 8.44 0.67 -4.19
C HIS A 137 8.62 2.14 -4.48
N ASN A 138 9.85 2.63 -4.38
CA ASN A 138 10.14 4.02 -4.68
C ASN A 138 9.76 4.37 -6.12
N ASP A 139 10.08 3.49 -7.06
CA ASP A 139 9.69 3.66 -8.46
C ASP A 139 8.17 3.53 -8.65
N SER A 140 7.50 2.68 -7.86
CA SER A 140 6.04 2.61 -7.80
C SER A 140 5.42 3.93 -7.37
N GLN A 141 5.92 4.56 -6.30
CA GLN A 141 5.40 5.84 -5.81
C GLN A 141 5.50 6.92 -6.90
N LYS A 142 6.67 7.06 -7.52
CA LYS A 142 6.89 7.99 -8.64
C LYS A 142 5.97 7.70 -9.83
N SER A 143 5.74 6.42 -10.13
CA SER A 143 4.86 6.02 -11.23
C SER A 143 3.42 6.42 -10.95
N GLN A 144 2.96 6.25 -9.72
CA GLN A 144 1.60 6.63 -9.33
C GLN A 144 1.41 8.15 -9.44
N GLU A 145 2.35 8.93 -8.92
CA GLU A 145 2.36 10.39 -9.07
C GLU A 145 2.32 10.83 -10.55
N TYR A 146 3.11 10.17 -11.41
CA TYR A 146 3.11 10.44 -12.84
C TYR A 146 1.77 10.08 -13.51
N MET A 147 1.20 8.92 -13.20
CA MET A 147 -0.08 8.47 -13.76
C MET A 147 -1.26 9.35 -13.33
N ASP A 148 -1.15 10.00 -12.17
CA ASP A 148 -2.14 10.95 -11.67
C ASP A 148 -2.03 12.31 -12.37
N SER A 149 -0.86 12.65 -12.92
CA SER A 149 -0.67 13.86 -13.75
C SER A 149 -1.20 13.73 -15.19
N MET A 150 -1.55 12.51 -15.63
CA MET A 150 -2.00 12.25 -17.00
C MET A 150 -3.42 12.74 -17.26
N GLU A 151 -3.58 13.61 -18.25
CA GLU A 151 -4.90 14.15 -18.63
C GLU A 151 -5.72 13.19 -19.51
N ASP A 152 -5.09 12.40 -20.40
CA ASP A 152 -5.80 11.44 -21.25
C ASP A 152 -6.18 10.18 -20.45
N PRO A 153 -7.48 9.89 -20.25
CA PRO A 153 -7.91 8.71 -19.52
C PRO A 153 -7.46 7.38 -20.14
N LYS A 154 -7.24 7.34 -21.47
CA LYS A 154 -6.77 6.11 -22.14
C LYS A 154 -5.30 5.86 -21.87
N GLU A 155 -4.49 6.91 -21.93
CA GLU A 155 -3.06 6.85 -21.60
C GLU A 155 -2.87 6.50 -20.12
N SER A 156 -3.61 7.15 -19.22
CA SER A 156 -3.59 6.83 -17.78
C SER A 156 -3.98 5.37 -17.51
N LEU A 157 -5.02 4.85 -18.18
CA LEU A 157 -5.40 3.44 -18.04
C LEU A 157 -4.29 2.49 -18.53
N TYR A 158 -3.69 2.78 -19.68
CA TYR A 158 -2.59 1.98 -20.21
C TYR A 158 -1.39 2.00 -19.27
N ALA A 159 -1.00 3.18 -18.77
CA ALA A 159 0.07 3.35 -17.80
C ALA A 159 -0.21 2.60 -16.50
N ARG A 160 -1.45 2.62 -15.98
CA ARG A 160 -1.83 1.85 -14.77
C ARG A 160 -1.69 0.35 -14.99
N CYS A 161 -2.06 -0.16 -16.16
CA CYS A 161 -1.88 -1.57 -16.48
C CYS A 161 -0.41 -1.97 -16.64
N CYS A 162 0.37 -1.09 -17.28
CA CYS A 162 1.81 -1.21 -17.41
C CYS A 162 2.50 -1.26 -16.03
N TYR A 163 2.14 -0.33 -15.14
CA TYR A 163 2.60 -0.26 -13.77
C TYR A 163 2.30 -1.55 -13.01
N LEU A 164 1.06 -2.05 -13.03
CA LEU A 164 0.68 -3.25 -12.28
C LEU A 164 1.46 -4.50 -12.74
N SER A 165 1.67 -4.66 -14.06
CA SER A 165 2.49 -5.75 -14.59
C SER A 165 3.95 -5.61 -14.14
N TRP A 166 4.55 -4.44 -14.37
CA TRP A 166 5.94 -4.18 -14.01
C TRP A 166 6.18 -4.36 -12.51
N TYR A 167 5.25 -3.88 -11.69
CA TYR A 167 5.36 -3.94 -10.24
C TYR A 167 5.40 -5.40 -9.75
N GLN A 168 4.54 -6.27 -10.29
CA GLN A 168 4.60 -7.71 -10.00
C GLN A 168 5.92 -8.33 -10.47
N ASP A 169 6.36 -7.99 -11.68
CA ASP A 169 7.60 -8.50 -12.27
C ASP A 169 8.84 -8.04 -11.49
N CYS A 170 8.85 -6.82 -10.94
CA CYS A 170 9.98 -6.27 -10.20
C CYS A 170 10.34 -7.15 -9.00
N PHE A 171 9.37 -7.44 -8.13
CA PHE A 171 9.58 -8.28 -6.94
C PHE A 171 9.83 -9.75 -7.30
N THR A 172 9.07 -10.29 -8.24
CA THR A 172 9.18 -11.71 -8.61
C THR A 172 10.50 -12.02 -9.30
N ASN A 173 11.02 -11.12 -10.16
CA ASN A 173 12.33 -11.29 -10.79
C ASN A 173 13.46 -11.21 -9.75
N ILE A 174 13.44 -10.24 -8.84
CA ILE A 174 14.43 -10.14 -7.74
C ILE A 174 14.48 -11.46 -6.96
N THR A 175 13.31 -11.99 -6.59
CA THR A 175 13.21 -13.21 -5.78
C THR A 175 13.64 -14.44 -6.57
N ARG A 176 13.20 -14.55 -7.83
CA ARG A 176 13.56 -15.67 -8.72
C ARG A 176 15.06 -15.76 -8.93
N ASP A 177 15.71 -14.62 -9.08
CA ASP A 177 17.13 -14.56 -9.44
C ASP A 177 18.04 -14.76 -8.22
N THR A 178 17.52 -14.63 -6.99
CA THR A 178 18.33 -14.65 -5.76
C THR A 178 17.89 -15.66 -4.69
N CYS A 179 16.65 -16.14 -4.75
CA CYS A 179 16.03 -17.02 -3.76
C CYS A 179 15.52 -18.32 -4.37
N SER A 180 14.88 -19.14 -3.53
CA SER A 180 14.30 -20.42 -3.94
C SER A 180 13.06 -20.23 -4.83
N VAL A 181 12.67 -21.29 -5.55
CA VAL A 181 11.40 -21.33 -6.29
C VAL A 181 10.21 -21.14 -5.35
N ASN A 182 10.28 -21.67 -4.12
CA ASN A 182 9.23 -21.50 -3.11
C ASN A 182 9.10 -20.04 -2.66
N ALA A 183 10.22 -19.35 -2.43
CA ALA A 183 10.21 -17.91 -2.13
C ALA A 183 9.58 -17.11 -3.28
N THR A 184 9.92 -17.45 -4.52
CA THR A 184 9.37 -16.80 -5.72
C THR A 184 7.86 -17.01 -5.82
N PHE A 185 7.40 -18.24 -5.56
CA PHE A 185 5.98 -18.57 -5.53
C PHE A 185 5.25 -17.79 -4.43
N PHE A 186 5.82 -17.72 -3.23
CA PHE A 186 5.29 -16.93 -2.13
C PHE A 186 5.16 -15.45 -2.50
N VAL A 187 6.19 -14.86 -3.10
CA VAL A 187 6.19 -13.46 -3.54
C VAL A 187 5.11 -13.21 -4.59
N SER A 188 5.07 -14.05 -5.62
CA SER A 188 4.07 -13.96 -6.69
C SER A 188 2.64 -14.10 -6.15
N PHE A 189 2.41 -15.06 -5.25
CA PHE A 189 1.10 -15.30 -4.66
C PHE A 189 0.66 -14.14 -3.75
N SER A 190 1.56 -13.58 -2.94
CA SER A 190 1.21 -12.44 -2.08
C SER A 190 0.86 -11.21 -2.90
N LEU A 191 1.63 -10.91 -3.95
CA LEU A 191 1.32 -9.81 -4.87
C LEU A 191 0.01 -10.05 -5.61
N HIS A 192 -0.27 -11.29 -6.02
CA HIS A 192 -1.55 -11.64 -6.62
C HIS A 192 -2.71 -11.38 -5.66
N LYS A 193 -2.57 -11.69 -4.37
CA LYS A 193 -3.56 -11.35 -3.34
C LYS A 193 -3.71 -9.83 -3.23
N LEU A 194 -2.61 -9.10 -3.03
CA LEU A 194 -2.60 -7.66 -2.81
C LEU A 194 -3.22 -6.86 -3.95
N ILE A 195 -2.81 -7.11 -5.20
CA ILE A 195 -3.16 -6.26 -6.36
C ILE A 195 -3.78 -7.01 -7.54
N GLY A 196 -3.90 -8.34 -7.47
CA GLY A 196 -4.38 -9.15 -8.60
C GLY A 196 -5.83 -8.85 -8.98
N HIS A 197 -6.69 -8.56 -8.01
CA HIS A 197 -8.08 -8.16 -8.26
C HIS A 197 -8.17 -6.81 -8.99
N ILE A 198 -7.31 -5.85 -8.64
CA ILE A 198 -7.22 -4.54 -9.33
C ILE A 198 -6.78 -4.76 -10.78
N SER A 199 -5.71 -5.54 -10.98
CA SER A 199 -5.17 -5.82 -12.31
C SER A 199 -6.23 -6.49 -13.20
N GLN A 200 -6.95 -7.48 -12.70
CA GLN A 200 -8.04 -8.13 -13.44
C GLN A 200 -9.18 -7.16 -13.77
N HIS A 201 -9.56 -6.29 -12.82
CA HIS A 201 -10.66 -5.36 -13.01
C HIS A 201 -10.32 -4.23 -13.99
N LEU A 202 -9.15 -3.61 -13.83
CA LEU A 202 -8.70 -2.47 -14.65
C LEU A 202 -8.24 -2.91 -16.04
N CYS A 203 -7.45 -3.98 -16.13
CA CYS A 203 -6.68 -4.32 -17.33
C CYS A 203 -7.31 -5.41 -18.18
N LYS A 204 -8.24 -6.21 -17.61
CA LYS A 204 -8.91 -7.32 -18.31
C LYS A 204 -7.91 -8.19 -19.09
N ASP A 205 -8.20 -8.48 -20.35
CA ASP A 205 -7.39 -9.30 -21.25
C ASP A 205 -6.31 -8.50 -22.02
N SER A 206 -6.05 -7.25 -21.65
CA SER A 206 -5.04 -6.41 -22.31
C SER A 206 -3.82 -6.22 -21.40
N PRO A 207 -2.99 -7.26 -21.19
CA PRO A 207 -1.76 -7.10 -20.42
C PRO A 207 -0.81 -6.19 -21.19
N ALA A 208 -0.59 -4.99 -20.66
CA ALA A 208 0.53 -4.16 -21.06
C ALA A 208 1.78 -4.76 -20.41
N LEU A 209 2.52 -5.58 -21.17
CA LEU A 209 3.83 -6.05 -20.76
C LEU A 209 4.81 -4.88 -20.80
N CYS A 210 5.35 -4.54 -19.63
CA CYS A 210 6.23 -3.40 -19.47
C CYS A 210 7.53 -3.81 -18.79
N GLU A 211 8.65 -3.57 -19.47
CA GLU A 211 9.99 -3.80 -18.91
C GLU A 211 10.37 -2.75 -17.86
N ARG A 212 9.71 -1.58 -17.87
CA ARG A 212 9.99 -0.45 -16.99
C ARG A 212 8.69 0.16 -16.46
N PRO A 213 8.73 0.78 -15.27
CA PRO A 213 7.58 1.51 -14.77
C PRO A 213 7.30 2.73 -15.67
N PRO A 214 6.03 3.17 -15.77
CA PRO A 214 5.73 4.46 -16.34
C PRO A 214 6.25 5.56 -15.39
N LEU A 215 7.40 6.12 -15.71
CA LEU A 215 8.00 7.23 -14.96
C LEU A 215 7.83 8.54 -15.75
N PRO A 216 7.89 9.70 -15.07
CA PRO A 216 8.08 10.96 -15.76
C PRO A 216 9.26 10.82 -16.71
N ILE A 217 9.13 11.39 -17.91
CA ILE A 217 10.30 11.59 -18.76
C ILE A 217 11.16 12.55 -17.95
N GLU A 218 12.22 12.04 -17.30
CA GLU A 218 13.29 12.90 -16.82
C GLU A 218 13.68 13.70 -18.05
N ASP A 219 13.53 15.04 -17.97
CA ASP A 219 14.02 15.93 -19.01
C ASP A 219 15.47 15.50 -19.22
N ILE A 220 15.70 14.72 -20.29
CA ILE A 220 17.03 14.39 -20.72
C ILE A 220 17.54 15.76 -21.05
N ASP A 221 18.33 16.33 -20.13
CA ASP A 221 19.15 17.49 -20.42
C ASP A 221 19.79 17.10 -21.73
N GLU A 222 19.31 17.70 -22.84
CA GLU A 222 19.86 17.44 -24.16
C GLU A 222 21.33 17.70 -23.95
N GLU A 223 22.11 16.61 -23.92
CA GLU A 223 23.54 16.64 -23.72
C GLU A 223 24.01 17.44 -24.93
N LYS A 224 24.14 18.75 -24.72
CA LYS A 224 24.59 19.67 -25.76
C LYS A 224 25.90 19.05 -26.20
N PRO A 225 26.04 18.66 -27.48
CA PRO A 225 27.22 17.95 -27.93
C PRO A 225 28.43 18.73 -27.45
N ASP A 226 29.23 18.09 -26.60
CA ASP A 226 30.40 18.70 -25.99
C ASP A 226 31.21 19.36 -27.10
N VAL A 227 31.22 20.70 -27.10
CA VAL A 227 32.27 21.43 -27.78
C VAL A 227 33.52 21.08 -26.98
N ILE A 228 34.33 20.18 -27.54
CA ILE A 228 35.63 19.79 -27.02
C ILE A 228 36.48 21.07 -26.95
N ASP A 229 36.46 21.75 -25.81
CA ASP A 229 37.56 22.60 -25.38
C ASP A 229 38.37 21.80 -24.36
N ASN A 230 39.51 21.32 -24.84
CA ASN A 230 40.53 20.74 -23.98
C ASN A 230 41.07 21.85 -23.09
N ASP A 231 40.64 21.90 -21.83
CA ASP A 231 41.52 22.36 -20.78
C ASP A 231 41.28 21.59 -19.48
N ILE A 232 42.37 20.98 -19.06
CA ILE A 232 42.56 20.12 -17.90
C ILE A 232 42.53 21.00 -16.65
N ASP A 233 41.71 20.65 -15.65
CA ASP A 233 42.16 20.82 -14.26
C ASP A 233 41.53 19.83 -13.30
N ASN A 234 42.39 19.23 -12.48
CA ASN A 234 42.11 18.21 -11.47
C ASN A 234 41.94 18.87 -10.10
N SER A 235 40.75 18.80 -9.50
CA SER A 235 40.54 18.91 -8.05
C SER A 235 39.11 18.46 -7.69
N ILE A 236 38.89 17.31 -7.07
CA ILE A 236 38.92 17.00 -5.61
C ILE A 236 37.51 16.99 -4.98
N GLU A 237 37.23 15.84 -4.34
CA GLU A 237 36.43 15.54 -3.14
C GLU A 237 34.92 15.85 -3.02
N ASP A 238 34.22 14.74 -2.75
CA ASP A 238 33.28 14.45 -1.68
C ASP A 238 31.95 15.20 -1.51
N SER A 239 30.95 14.34 -1.25
CA SER A 239 29.80 14.51 -0.37
C SER A 239 28.48 14.89 -1.06
N TYR A 240 27.48 14.00 -0.99
CA TYR A 240 26.52 14.06 0.11
C TYR A 240 25.52 12.90 0.07
N ASN A 241 25.44 12.18 1.19
CA ASN A 241 24.29 11.38 1.59
C ASN A 241 23.06 12.27 1.71
N ASN A 242 21.97 11.94 1.01
CA ASN A 242 20.63 12.40 1.36
C ASN A 242 19.67 11.21 1.43
N SER A 243 19.58 10.64 2.63
CA SER A 243 18.41 9.85 3.05
C SER A 243 17.29 10.85 3.36
N SER A 244 16.48 11.13 2.34
CA SER A 244 15.22 11.84 2.51
C SER A 244 14.18 10.85 3.03
N ARG A 245 13.80 10.99 4.30
CA ARG A 245 12.52 10.49 4.80
C ARG A 245 11.40 11.17 4.02
N LEU A 246 10.89 10.50 2.99
CA LEU A 246 9.69 10.88 2.25
C LEU A 246 8.49 10.25 2.94
N GLY A 247 7.87 11.02 3.84
CA GLY A 247 6.48 10.81 4.22
C GLY A 247 5.60 11.34 3.10
N VAL A 248 5.44 10.57 2.01
CA VAL A 248 4.40 10.85 1.03
C VAL A 248 3.08 10.44 1.66
N SER A 249 2.24 11.45 1.87
CA SER A 249 0.91 11.30 2.40
C SER A 249 0.06 10.52 1.41
N VAL A 250 -0.38 9.33 1.81
CA VAL A 250 -1.33 8.43 1.13
C VAL A 250 -2.57 9.19 0.62
N PHE A 251 -2.89 10.32 1.24
CA PHE A 251 -3.99 11.21 0.93
C PHE A 251 -4.00 11.77 -0.51
N GLN A 252 -2.87 11.86 -1.22
CA GLN A 252 -2.89 12.31 -2.63
C GLN A 252 -3.20 11.19 -3.63
N LEU A 253 -2.95 9.92 -3.26
CA LEU A 253 -3.17 8.78 -4.17
C LEU A 253 -4.64 8.37 -4.27
N ILE A 254 -5.48 8.74 -3.31
CA ILE A 254 -6.86 8.24 -3.22
C ILE A 254 -7.89 9.20 -3.84
N TYR A 255 -7.61 10.52 -3.83
CA TYR A 255 -8.55 11.55 -4.29
C TYR A 255 -8.97 11.42 -5.77
N LEU A 256 -8.23 10.70 -6.60
CA LEU A 256 -8.53 10.55 -8.04
C LEU A 256 -9.14 9.19 -8.44
N PHE A 257 -8.97 8.12 -7.65
CA PHE A 257 -9.67 6.86 -7.92
C PHE A 257 -11.19 6.99 -7.69
N GLY A 258 -11.61 7.84 -6.75
CA GLY A 258 -13.01 8.17 -6.53
C GLY A 258 -13.67 8.84 -7.74
N HIS A 259 -12.99 9.77 -8.41
CA HIS A 259 -13.57 10.53 -9.52
C HIS A 259 -13.75 9.71 -10.81
N VAL A 260 -12.84 8.77 -11.10
CA VAL A 260 -12.93 7.96 -12.33
C VAL A 260 -13.96 6.82 -12.21
N ILE A 261 -14.19 6.28 -11.01
CA ILE A 261 -15.21 5.24 -10.78
C ILE A 261 -16.61 5.87 -10.62
N PHE A 262 -16.75 7.00 -9.92
CA PHE A 262 -18.08 7.61 -9.72
C PHE A 262 -18.64 8.33 -10.95
N THR A 263 -17.81 8.89 -11.84
CA THR A 263 -18.35 9.55 -13.04
C THR A 263 -18.97 8.58 -14.05
N LYS A 264 -18.61 7.27 -14.02
CA LYS A 264 -19.26 6.27 -14.89
C LYS A 264 -20.59 5.73 -14.35
N HIS A 265 -20.83 5.76 -13.05
CA HIS A 265 -22.10 5.28 -12.49
C HIS A 265 -23.18 6.35 -12.32
N VAL A 266 -22.85 7.65 -12.41
CA VAL A 266 -23.84 8.73 -12.38
C VAL A 266 -24.51 8.97 -13.75
N PHE A 267 -24.00 8.39 -14.86
CA PHE A 267 -24.59 8.54 -16.20
C PHE A 267 -25.35 7.31 -16.74
N ALA A 268 -25.61 6.29 -15.92
CA ALA A 268 -26.31 5.07 -16.35
C ALA A 268 -27.59 4.76 -15.55
N ILE A 269 -28.32 5.79 -15.14
CA ILE A 269 -29.73 5.66 -14.74
C ILE A 269 -30.55 6.62 -15.60
N LYS A 270 -31.06 6.08 -16.72
CA LYS A 270 -32.24 6.57 -17.43
C LYS A 270 -32.98 5.39 -18.02
#